data_AF-A0A919B465-F1
#
_entry.id   AF-A0A919B465-F1
#
_cell.length_a   1.000
_cell.length_b   1.000
_cell.length_c   1.000
_cell.angle_alpha   90.00
_cell.angle_beta   90.00
_cell.angle_gamma   90.00
#
_symmetry.space_group_name_H-M   'P 1'
#
loop_
_entity.id
_entity.type
_entity.pdbx_description
1 polymer ?
#
loop_
_entity_poly.entity_id
_entity_poly.type
_entity_poly.pdbx_seq_one_letter_code
_entity_poly.pdbx_strand_id
1 'polypeptide(L)'
;MACSSPVRPMSSDTPPAPLALATDSRIPAREPAATTADYDRYFHIARHAPDLASWTSSVLRLQAAVLADLPHTGLDDAQRAAVLTGLLHASHATLAAWLPSGPGAAPDGPTDGPGDALHRWKLGHQLFHLLLTTMDSTLDDTLAAAGAARWTSVRQGLERLRTLYDAATAAMAYASDFPAAAYADEVRPTMEPPFAAPGFSGTLNQEHQVLTGRMHALRTALGDLSAPAPLLAAIRHEEVLLRAAQRRNRKAHAAICERCVPDGASLLARHTTRQRSSRATDE
;
A
#
# COMPACT_ATOMS: atom_id res chain seq x y z
N MET A 1 -73.34 41.86 58.78
CA MET A 1 -72.86 41.80 57.38
C MET A 1 -71.56 41.00 57.34
N ALA A 2 -71.62 39.74 56.90
CA ALA A 2 -70.56 38.96 56.24
C ALA A 2 -71.08 37.52 56.04
N CYS A 3 -71.10 37.08 54.78
CA CYS A 3 -71.75 35.86 54.31
C CYS A 3 -71.00 34.58 54.70
N SER A 4 -71.70 33.61 55.29
CA SER A 4 -71.32 32.20 55.24
C SER A 4 -71.85 31.62 53.93
N SER A 5 -70.96 31.19 53.04
CA SER A 5 -71.36 30.43 51.83
C SER A 5 -71.52 28.96 52.21
N PRO A 6 -72.63 28.29 51.84
CA PRO A 6 -72.82 26.88 52.11
C PRO A 6 -71.94 26.01 51.18
N VAL A 7 -71.33 24.98 51.75
CA VAL A 7 -70.60 23.93 51.00
C VAL A 7 -71.59 23.23 50.07
N ARG A 8 -71.32 23.28 48.76
CA ARG A 8 -72.11 22.58 47.74
C ARG A 8 -71.95 21.06 47.92
N PRO A 9 -73.03 20.26 47.95
CA PRO A 9 -72.92 18.81 47.91
C PRO A 9 -72.28 18.39 46.58
N MET A 10 -71.25 17.54 46.65
CA MET A 10 -70.73 16.86 45.47
C MET A 10 -71.80 15.91 44.95
N SER A 11 -72.53 16.33 43.91
CA SER A 11 -73.32 15.43 43.08
C SER A 11 -72.34 14.63 42.24
N SER A 12 -71.96 13.45 42.73
CA SER A 12 -70.93 12.57 42.18
C SER A 12 -71.51 11.57 41.16
N ASP A 13 -72.44 12.02 40.31
CA ASP A 13 -73.07 11.16 39.29
C ASP A 13 -72.36 11.22 37.93
N THR A 14 -71.22 11.90 37.84
CA THR A 14 -70.35 11.76 36.66
C THR A 14 -69.36 10.62 36.91
N PRO A 15 -69.43 9.51 36.16
CA PRO A 15 -68.45 8.44 36.30
C PRO A 15 -67.05 8.99 36.00
N PRO A 16 -66.02 8.52 36.73
CA PRO A 16 -64.65 8.92 36.44
C PRO A 16 -64.29 8.55 35.00
N ALA A 17 -63.44 9.38 34.38
CA ALA A 17 -62.91 9.09 33.07
C ALA A 17 -62.24 7.69 33.07
N PRO A 18 -62.44 6.87 32.03
CA PRO A 18 -61.90 5.52 31.98
C PRO A 18 -60.37 5.57 32.02
N LEU A 19 -59.78 4.72 32.86
CA LEU A 19 -58.33 4.52 32.91
C LEU A 19 -57.90 3.68 31.71
N ALA A 20 -56.98 4.22 30.90
CA ALA A 20 -56.33 3.44 29.85
C ALA A 20 -55.32 2.49 30.48
N LEU A 21 -55.55 1.18 30.33
CA LEU A 21 -54.64 0.12 30.76
C LEU A 21 -54.14 -0.64 29.53
N ALA A 22 -52.86 -1.04 29.56
CA ALA A 22 -52.32 -1.91 28.51
C ALA A 22 -53.02 -3.29 28.57
N THR A 23 -53.28 -3.90 27.41
CA THR A 23 -53.96 -5.21 27.30
C THR A 23 -53.17 -6.36 27.91
N ASP A 24 -51.87 -6.18 28.13
CA ASP A 24 -50.99 -7.15 28.80
C ASP A 24 -50.84 -6.89 30.31
N SER A 25 -51.61 -5.95 30.87
CA SER A 25 -51.59 -5.57 32.29
C SER A 25 -50.22 -5.14 32.81
N ARG A 26 -49.32 -4.66 31.94
CA ARG A 26 -48.02 -4.10 32.34
C ARG A 26 -48.06 -2.58 32.30
N ILE A 27 -47.30 -1.95 33.20
CA ILE A 27 -47.03 -0.51 33.12
C ILE A 27 -46.25 -0.29 31.82
N PRO A 28 -46.63 0.67 30.96
CA PRO A 28 -45.86 1.02 29.77
C PRO A 28 -44.40 1.28 30.17
N ALA A 29 -43.50 0.38 29.77
CA ALA A 29 -42.07 0.58 29.93
C ALA A 29 -41.61 1.54 28.84
N ARG A 30 -40.83 2.56 29.20
CA ARG A 30 -40.13 3.39 28.21
C ARG A 30 -39.23 2.46 27.40
N GLU A 31 -39.32 2.50 26.07
CA GLU A 31 -38.40 1.74 25.22
C GLU A 31 -36.96 2.00 25.66
N PRO A 32 -36.13 0.96 25.83
CA PRO A 32 -34.76 1.14 26.26
C PRO A 32 -34.02 2.00 25.22
N ALA A 33 -33.21 2.95 25.70
CA ALA A 33 -32.37 3.75 24.82
C ALA A 33 -31.38 2.84 24.07
N ALA A 34 -31.07 3.18 22.83
CA ALA A 34 -30.08 2.47 22.03
C ALA A 34 -28.72 2.41 22.75
N THR A 35 -28.04 1.29 22.63
CA THR A 35 -26.73 1.06 23.23
C THR A 35 -25.60 1.21 22.21
N THR A 36 -24.36 1.32 22.68
CA THR A 36 -23.16 1.25 21.81
C THR A 36 -23.12 -0.06 21.01
N ALA A 37 -23.57 -1.18 21.60
CA ALA A 37 -23.60 -2.46 20.90
C ALA A 37 -24.61 -2.46 19.75
N ASP A 38 -25.73 -1.74 19.88
CA ASP A 38 -26.70 -1.59 18.80
C ASP A 38 -26.14 -0.72 17.66
N TYR A 39 -25.38 0.34 17.99
CA TYR A 39 -24.67 1.17 17.02
C TYR A 39 -23.62 0.37 16.24
N ASP A 40 -22.77 -0.37 16.94
CA ASP A 40 -21.72 -1.19 16.31
C ASP A 40 -22.33 -2.28 15.42
N ARG A 41 -23.42 -2.92 15.88
CA ARG A 41 -24.15 -3.91 15.08
C ARG A 41 -24.71 -3.30 13.79
N TYR A 42 -25.29 -2.10 13.87
CA TYR A 42 -25.85 -1.41 12.70
C TYR A 42 -24.79 -1.08 11.64
N PHE A 43 -23.61 -0.59 12.06
CA PHE A 43 -22.52 -0.23 11.15
C PHE A 43 -21.52 -1.36 10.87
N HIS A 44 -21.80 -2.58 11.33
CA HIS A 44 -20.92 -3.74 11.22
C HIS A 44 -19.49 -3.48 11.77
N ILE A 45 -19.40 -2.77 12.89
CA ILE A 45 -18.13 -2.46 13.57
C ILE A 45 -17.80 -3.59 14.55
N ALA A 46 -16.65 -4.24 14.34
CA ALA A 46 -16.09 -5.19 15.30
C ALA A 46 -15.00 -4.49 16.15
N ARG A 47 -15.11 -4.58 17.48
CA ARG A 47 -14.13 -3.99 18.42
C ARG A 47 -13.30 -5.07 19.09
N HIS A 48 -12.12 -5.36 18.54
CA HIS A 48 -11.08 -6.19 19.13
C HIS A 48 -9.71 -5.66 18.69
N ALA A 49 -8.62 -6.07 19.34
CA ALA A 49 -7.26 -5.74 18.89
C ALA A 49 -6.91 -6.64 17.68
N PRO A 50 -6.85 -6.11 16.44
CA PRO A 50 -6.51 -6.90 15.27
C PRO A 50 -4.99 -6.96 15.08
N ASP A 51 -4.49 -8.04 14.46
CA ASP A 51 -3.16 -8.01 13.88
C ASP A 51 -3.11 -7.08 12.66
N LEU A 52 -1.90 -6.70 12.23
CA LEU A 52 -1.70 -5.74 11.13
C LEU A 52 -2.34 -6.21 9.81
N ALA A 53 -2.25 -7.50 9.49
CA ALA A 53 -2.75 -8.02 8.22
C ALA A 53 -4.28 -8.03 8.20
N SER A 54 -4.93 -8.46 9.29
CA SER A 54 -6.38 -8.44 9.46
C SER A 54 -6.94 -7.02 9.45
N TRP A 55 -6.26 -6.08 10.11
CA TRP A 55 -6.61 -4.66 10.08
C TRP A 55 -6.50 -4.08 8.68
N THR A 56 -5.32 -4.22 8.05
CA THR A 56 -5.05 -3.68 6.71
C THR A 56 -6.03 -4.23 5.68
N SER A 57 -6.31 -5.53 5.71
CA SER A 57 -7.28 -6.16 4.81
C SER A 57 -8.70 -5.63 5.01
N SER A 58 -9.10 -5.34 6.25
CA SER A 58 -10.42 -4.78 6.54
C SER A 58 -10.54 -3.33 6.08
N VAL A 59 -9.49 -2.52 6.29
CA VAL A 59 -9.42 -1.14 5.77
C VAL A 59 -9.43 -1.12 4.23
N LEU A 60 -8.67 -1.99 3.56
CA LEU A 60 -8.66 -2.07 2.10
C LEU A 60 -10.01 -2.52 1.52
N ARG A 61 -10.72 -3.43 2.19
CA ARG A 61 -12.09 -3.81 1.78
C ARG A 61 -13.06 -2.63 1.90
N LEU A 62 -13.01 -1.88 3.00
CA LEU A 62 -13.82 -0.67 3.16
C LEU A 62 -13.46 0.37 2.10
N GLN A 63 -12.16 0.62 1.88
CA GLN A 63 -11.67 1.53 0.86
C GLN A 63 -12.19 1.13 -0.53
N ALA A 64 -12.10 -0.15 -0.89
CA ALA A 64 -12.62 -0.64 -2.17
C ALA A 64 -14.13 -0.41 -2.32
N ALA A 65 -14.92 -0.66 -1.27
CA ALA A 65 -16.36 -0.40 -1.27
C ALA A 65 -16.67 1.09 -1.43
N VAL A 66 -15.97 1.97 -0.69
CA VAL A 66 -16.12 3.43 -0.82
C VAL A 66 -15.75 3.90 -2.22
N LEU A 67 -14.62 3.43 -2.78
CA LEU A 67 -14.19 3.79 -4.13
C LEU A 67 -15.19 3.36 -5.21
N ALA A 68 -15.85 2.21 -5.03
CA ALA A 68 -16.89 1.73 -5.93
C ALA A 68 -18.19 2.55 -5.81
N ASP A 69 -18.51 3.08 -4.63
CA ASP A 69 -19.71 3.87 -4.38
C ASP A 69 -19.53 5.36 -4.77
N LEU A 70 -18.33 5.92 -4.62
CA LEU A 70 -18.02 7.34 -4.85
C LEU A 70 -18.61 7.92 -6.16
N PRO A 71 -18.51 7.25 -7.34
CA PRO A 71 -19.12 7.74 -8.57
C PRO A 71 -20.62 7.99 -8.49
N HIS A 72 -21.34 7.25 -7.64
CA HIS A 72 -22.81 7.30 -7.48
C HIS A 72 -23.27 8.32 -6.44
N THR A 73 -22.33 9.00 -5.77
CA THR A 73 -22.63 10.01 -4.77
C THR A 73 -22.87 11.38 -5.39
N GLY A 74 -23.63 12.23 -4.70
CA GLY A 74 -23.79 13.65 -5.05
C GLY A 74 -22.60 14.54 -4.64
N LEU A 75 -21.45 13.96 -4.30
CA LEU A 75 -20.26 14.70 -3.86
C LEU A 75 -19.59 15.40 -5.03
N ASP A 76 -19.11 16.63 -4.79
CA ASP A 76 -18.24 17.35 -5.71
C ASP A 76 -16.79 16.82 -5.70
N ASP A 77 -15.96 17.30 -6.63
CA ASP A 77 -14.57 16.85 -6.78
C ASP A 77 -13.70 17.16 -5.55
N ALA A 78 -13.96 18.27 -4.85
CA ALA A 78 -13.22 18.64 -3.65
C ALA A 78 -13.55 17.70 -2.48
N GLN A 79 -14.82 17.35 -2.32
CA GLN A 79 -15.29 16.37 -1.35
C GLN A 79 -14.77 14.97 -1.67
N ARG A 80 -14.79 14.55 -2.93
CA ARG A 80 -14.20 13.27 -3.38
C ARG A 80 -12.71 13.24 -3.06
N ALA A 81 -11.96 14.30 -3.37
CA ALA A 81 -10.55 14.41 -3.04
C ALA A 81 -10.29 14.34 -1.52
N ALA A 82 -11.16 14.96 -0.70
CA ALA A 82 -11.06 14.89 0.75
C ALA A 82 -11.28 13.46 1.29
N VAL A 83 -12.23 12.70 0.74
CA VAL A 83 -12.44 11.28 1.08
C VAL A 83 -11.18 10.46 0.76
N LEU A 84 -10.63 10.62 -0.44
CA LEU A 84 -9.41 9.90 -0.86
C LEU A 84 -8.21 10.25 0.03
N THR A 85 -8.08 11.53 0.40
CA THR A 85 -7.03 12.01 1.31
C THR A 85 -7.19 11.42 2.71
N GLY A 86 -8.42 11.35 3.24
CA GLY A 86 -8.71 10.72 4.52
C GLY A 86 -8.34 9.23 4.54
N LEU A 87 -8.67 8.50 3.47
CA LEU A 87 -8.30 7.09 3.31
C LEU A 87 -6.78 6.91 3.30
N LEU A 88 -6.05 7.74 2.55
CA LEU A 88 -4.59 7.73 2.52
C LEU A 88 -3.99 7.97 3.92
N HIS A 89 -4.50 8.96 4.66
CA HIS A 89 -4.03 9.24 6.02
C HIS A 89 -4.29 8.08 6.98
N ALA A 90 -5.44 7.42 6.89
CA ALA A 90 -5.77 6.26 7.72
C ALA A 90 -4.81 5.08 7.45
N SER A 91 -4.53 4.78 6.17
CA SER A 91 -3.56 3.76 5.78
C SER A 91 -2.15 4.11 6.25
N HIS A 92 -1.72 5.36 6.08
CA HIS A 92 -0.39 5.81 6.50
C HIS A 92 -0.22 5.75 8.04
N ALA A 93 -1.20 6.26 8.80
CA ALA A 93 -1.17 6.26 10.25
C ALA A 93 -1.11 4.83 10.81
N THR A 94 -1.83 3.89 10.19
CA THR A 94 -1.76 2.47 10.51
C THR A 94 -0.33 1.95 10.33
N LEU A 95 0.25 2.08 9.13
CA LEU A 95 1.58 1.52 8.86
C LEU A 95 2.66 2.15 9.75
N ALA A 96 2.57 3.46 10.02
CA ALA A 96 3.50 4.16 10.88
C ALA A 96 3.42 3.71 12.34
N ALA A 97 2.21 3.49 12.88
CA ALA A 97 2.02 3.08 14.27
C ALA A 97 2.49 1.63 14.55
N TRP A 98 2.57 0.80 13.52
CA TRP A 98 2.98 -0.60 13.63
C TRP A 98 4.49 -0.82 13.52
N LEU A 99 5.27 0.19 13.12
CA LEU A 99 6.72 0.12 13.19
C LEU A 99 7.17 0.28 14.66
N PRO A 100 7.96 -0.65 15.22
CA PRO A 100 8.46 -0.50 16.58
C PRO A 100 9.27 0.80 16.72
N SER A 101 8.91 1.64 17.69
CA SER A 101 9.57 2.95 17.91
C SER A 101 10.96 2.84 18.56
N GLY A 102 11.62 1.68 18.53
CA GLY A 102 12.90 1.45 19.22
C GLY A 102 13.86 0.56 18.43
N PRO A 103 15.16 0.55 18.78
CA PRO A 103 16.14 -0.36 18.21
C PRO A 103 15.80 -1.79 18.67
N GLY A 104 14.92 -2.46 17.93
CA GLY A 104 14.69 -3.89 18.09
C GLY A 104 15.96 -4.65 17.75
N ALA A 105 16.32 -5.64 18.57
CA ALA A 105 17.34 -6.60 18.21
C ALA A 105 16.95 -7.23 16.87
N ALA A 106 17.90 -7.28 15.92
CA ALA A 106 17.69 -8.02 14.70
C ALA A 106 17.37 -9.48 15.09
N PRO A 107 16.29 -10.09 14.57
CA PRO A 107 16.05 -11.51 14.80
C PRO A 107 17.26 -12.33 14.34
N ASP A 108 17.47 -13.50 14.95
CA ASP A 108 18.63 -14.41 14.73
C ASP A 108 18.69 -15.04 13.32
N GLY A 109 18.09 -14.39 12.32
CA GLY A 109 17.95 -14.82 10.95
C GLY A 109 16.54 -15.29 10.62
N PRO A 110 16.29 -15.65 9.36
CA PRO A 110 15.01 -16.19 8.90
C PRO A 110 14.70 -17.50 9.63
N THR A 111 13.54 -17.59 10.30
CA THR A 111 13.00 -18.86 10.79
C THR A 111 12.23 -19.54 9.66
N ASP A 112 12.97 -20.06 8.68
CA ASP A 112 12.37 -20.59 7.44
C ASP A 112 11.73 -21.97 7.65
N GLY A 113 10.44 -22.07 7.36
CA GLY A 113 9.78 -23.35 7.05
C GLY A 113 9.90 -23.69 5.55
N PRO A 114 9.66 -24.96 5.16
CA PRO A 114 9.66 -25.36 3.74
C PRO A 114 8.69 -24.50 2.90
N GLY A 115 9.15 -23.95 1.78
CA GLY A 115 8.34 -23.14 0.86
C GLY A 115 8.31 -21.63 1.14
N ASP A 116 8.83 -21.18 2.29
CA ASP A 116 8.85 -19.75 2.64
C ASP A 116 9.79 -18.93 1.74
N ALA A 117 10.84 -19.57 1.21
CA ALA A 117 11.76 -18.93 0.26
C ALA A 117 11.06 -18.61 -1.08
N LEU A 118 10.37 -19.58 -1.67
CA LEU A 118 9.63 -19.37 -2.92
C LEU A 118 8.47 -18.38 -2.74
N HIS A 119 7.79 -18.42 -1.60
CA HIS A 119 6.72 -17.49 -1.28
C HIS A 119 7.23 -16.04 -1.20
N ARG A 120 8.28 -15.80 -0.39
CA ARG A 120 8.89 -14.46 -0.28
C ARG A 120 9.50 -13.98 -1.59
N TRP A 121 10.12 -14.88 -2.37
CA TRP A 121 10.63 -14.55 -3.69
C TRP A 121 9.52 -14.01 -4.60
N LYS A 122 8.38 -14.71 -4.69
CA LYS A 122 7.24 -14.29 -5.51
C LYS A 122 6.59 -13.01 -5.01
N LEU A 123 6.30 -12.89 -3.71
CA LEU A 123 5.71 -11.68 -3.12
C LEU A 123 6.63 -10.47 -3.29
N GLY A 124 7.93 -10.65 -3.07
CA GLY A 124 8.92 -9.61 -3.24
C GLY A 124 9.00 -9.10 -4.68
N HIS A 125 8.91 -9.99 -5.68
CA HIS A 125 8.83 -9.58 -7.09
C HIS A 125 7.52 -8.84 -7.41
N GLN A 126 6.37 -9.31 -6.91
CA GLN A 126 5.09 -8.60 -7.09
C GLN A 126 5.14 -7.18 -6.49
N LEU A 127 5.69 -7.04 -5.28
CA LEU A 127 5.93 -5.74 -4.66
C LEU A 127 6.91 -4.89 -5.49
N PHE A 128 7.98 -5.48 -6.01
CA PHE A 128 8.94 -4.78 -6.85
C PHE A 128 8.29 -4.23 -8.13
N HIS A 129 7.46 -5.02 -8.82
CA HIS A 129 6.70 -4.54 -9.98
C HIS A 129 5.75 -3.39 -9.63
N LEU A 130 5.05 -3.45 -8.50
CA LEU A 130 4.21 -2.34 -8.03
C LEU A 130 5.03 -1.06 -7.77
N LEU A 131 6.21 -1.20 -7.17
CA LEU A 131 7.12 -0.08 -6.92
C LEU A 131 7.64 0.51 -8.24
N LEU A 132 8.01 -0.32 -9.22
CA LEU A 132 8.43 0.14 -10.55
C LEU A 132 7.31 0.93 -11.24
N THR A 133 6.08 0.40 -11.26
CA THR A 133 4.91 1.11 -11.82
C THR A 133 4.70 2.47 -11.14
N THR A 134 4.88 2.54 -9.82
CA THR A 134 4.76 3.80 -9.08
C THR A 134 5.89 4.78 -9.40
N MET A 135 7.12 4.29 -9.56
CA MET A 135 8.26 5.11 -9.99
C MET A 135 8.03 5.66 -11.41
N ASP A 136 7.53 4.82 -12.29
CA ASP A 136 7.19 5.14 -13.67
C ASP A 136 6.17 6.28 -13.78
N SER A 137 5.06 6.18 -13.03
CA SER A 137 4.08 7.28 -12.93
C SER A 137 4.69 8.54 -12.32
N THR A 138 5.51 8.39 -11.28
CA THR A 138 6.20 9.54 -10.65
C THR A 138 7.17 10.21 -11.63
N LEU A 139 7.83 9.46 -12.49
CA LEU A 139 8.71 9.98 -13.54
C LEU A 139 7.94 10.79 -14.57
N ASP A 140 6.81 10.29 -15.05
CA ASP A 140 5.95 11.01 -15.98
C ASP A 140 5.48 12.35 -15.38
N ASP A 141 4.99 12.34 -14.14
CA ASP A 141 4.58 13.56 -13.43
C ASP A 141 5.74 14.55 -13.25
N THR A 142 6.93 14.04 -12.93
CA THR A 142 8.14 14.85 -12.73
C THR A 142 8.62 15.48 -14.03
N LEU A 143 8.59 14.72 -15.13
CA LEU A 143 8.94 15.19 -16.47
C LEU A 143 7.94 16.25 -16.95
N ALA A 144 6.64 16.01 -16.77
CA ALA A 144 5.60 16.99 -17.07
C ALA A 144 5.76 18.27 -16.23
N ALA A 145 6.12 18.15 -14.95
CA ALA A 145 6.42 19.29 -14.10
C ALA A 145 7.65 20.07 -14.58
N ALA A 146 8.70 19.39 -15.03
CA ALA A 146 9.90 20.03 -15.57
C ALA A 146 9.58 20.81 -16.85
N GLY A 147 8.83 20.22 -17.78
CA GLY A 147 8.38 20.90 -19.01
C GLY A 147 7.47 22.10 -18.75
N ALA A 148 6.67 22.06 -17.68
CA ALA A 148 5.77 23.15 -17.27
C ALA A 148 6.42 24.15 -16.29
N ALA A 149 7.73 24.09 -16.08
CA ALA A 149 8.46 24.95 -15.13
C ALA A 149 7.94 24.93 -13.67
N ARG A 150 7.33 23.81 -13.24
CA ARG A 150 6.81 23.60 -11.88
C ARG A 150 7.90 23.05 -10.96
N TRP A 151 8.89 23.88 -10.66
CA TRP A 151 10.14 23.47 -9.99
C TRP A 151 9.95 22.83 -8.61
N THR A 152 8.98 23.30 -7.82
CA THR A 152 8.66 22.67 -6.53
C THR A 152 8.19 21.22 -6.72
N SER A 153 7.37 20.97 -7.74
CA SER A 153 6.90 19.63 -8.08
C SER A 153 8.03 18.75 -8.62
N VAL A 154 8.98 19.32 -9.38
CA VAL A 154 10.19 18.59 -9.80
C VAL A 154 10.96 18.10 -8.58
N ARG A 155 11.25 18.99 -7.62
CA ARG A 155 11.94 18.63 -6.37
C ARG A 155 11.21 17.50 -5.61
N GLN A 156 9.90 17.65 -5.43
CA GLN A 156 9.07 16.63 -4.75
C GLN A 156 9.06 15.29 -5.49
N GLY A 157 9.06 15.31 -6.82
CA GLY A 157 9.17 14.12 -7.66
C GLY A 157 10.48 13.37 -7.45
N LEU A 158 11.61 14.10 -7.40
CA LEU A 158 12.93 13.51 -7.11
C LEU A 158 13.00 12.91 -5.69
N GLU A 159 12.45 13.62 -4.71
CA GLU A 159 12.36 13.14 -3.33
C GLU A 159 11.53 11.85 -3.24
N ARG A 160 10.38 11.79 -3.94
CA ARG A 160 9.54 10.59 -4.01
C ARG A 160 10.26 9.43 -4.71
N LEU A 161 10.94 9.68 -5.82
CA LEU A 161 11.74 8.66 -6.52
C LEU A 161 12.84 8.10 -5.61
N ARG A 162 13.51 8.94 -4.82
CA ARG A 162 14.52 8.50 -3.84
C ARG A 162 13.91 7.53 -2.84
N THR A 163 12.77 7.88 -2.22
CA THR A 163 12.06 7.01 -1.28
C THR A 163 11.63 5.69 -1.92
N LEU A 164 11.15 5.72 -3.18
CA LEU A 164 10.78 4.52 -3.91
C LEU A 164 12.00 3.62 -4.19
N TYR A 165 13.17 4.19 -4.50
CA TYR A 165 14.39 3.39 -4.69
C TYR A 165 14.85 2.71 -3.40
N ASP A 166 14.71 3.41 -2.26
CA ASP A 166 15.01 2.83 -0.95
C ASP A 166 14.02 1.71 -0.62
N ALA A 167 12.73 1.88 -0.90
CA ALA A 167 11.71 0.84 -0.77
C ALA A 167 11.99 -0.36 -1.69
N ALA A 168 12.37 -0.13 -2.96
CA ALA A 168 12.72 -1.19 -3.90
C ALA A 168 13.96 -1.96 -3.45
N THR A 169 14.92 -1.29 -2.80
CA THR A 169 16.09 -1.94 -2.20
C THR A 169 15.69 -2.83 -1.02
N ALA A 170 14.81 -2.34 -0.14
CA ALA A 170 14.28 -3.13 0.96
C ALA A 170 13.43 -4.33 0.47
N ALA A 171 12.65 -4.15 -0.60
CA ALA A 171 11.88 -5.22 -1.21
C ALA A 171 12.76 -6.34 -1.77
N MET A 172 13.91 -6.02 -2.38
CA MET A 172 14.89 -7.02 -2.79
C MET A 172 15.52 -7.76 -1.61
N ALA A 173 15.78 -7.06 -0.49
CA ALA A 173 16.26 -7.70 0.72
C ALA A 173 15.22 -8.69 1.26
N TYR A 174 13.96 -8.26 1.41
CA TYR A 174 12.83 -9.12 1.78
C TYR A 174 12.68 -10.34 0.85
N ALA A 175 12.74 -10.11 -0.46
CA ALA A 175 12.56 -11.15 -1.48
C ALA A 175 13.67 -12.21 -1.46
N SER A 176 14.82 -11.90 -0.87
CA SER A 176 16.02 -12.74 -0.89
C SER A 176 16.51 -13.14 0.49
N ASP A 177 15.66 -12.94 1.51
CA ASP A 177 15.94 -13.19 2.92
C ASP A 177 15.91 -14.68 3.28
N PHE A 178 16.66 -15.50 2.54
CA PHE A 178 16.75 -16.94 2.75
C PHE A 178 18.17 -17.45 2.42
N PRO A 179 18.55 -18.65 2.88
CA PRO A 179 19.83 -19.25 2.54
C PRO A 179 20.01 -19.46 1.03
N ALA A 180 21.24 -19.38 0.54
CA ALA A 180 21.55 -19.60 -0.88
C ALA A 180 21.14 -21.00 -1.38
N ALA A 181 21.18 -22.02 -0.52
CA ALA A 181 20.69 -23.36 -0.84
C ALA A 181 19.18 -23.35 -1.21
N ALA A 182 18.35 -22.63 -0.47
CA ALA A 182 16.92 -22.51 -0.78
C ALA A 182 16.68 -21.86 -2.16
N TYR A 183 17.56 -20.95 -2.60
CA TYR A 183 17.49 -20.43 -3.97
C TYR A 183 17.75 -21.53 -5.00
N ALA A 184 18.80 -22.33 -4.82
CA ALA A 184 19.21 -23.37 -5.75
C ALA A 184 18.19 -24.52 -5.81
N ASP A 185 17.65 -24.90 -4.66
CA ASP A 185 16.86 -26.12 -4.49
C ASP A 185 15.35 -25.88 -4.67
N GLU A 186 14.84 -24.70 -4.30
CA GLU A 186 13.40 -24.39 -4.32
C GLU A 186 13.02 -23.31 -5.34
N VAL A 187 13.77 -22.20 -5.39
CA VAL A 187 13.37 -21.03 -6.19
C VAL A 187 13.75 -21.20 -7.66
N ARG A 188 15.03 -21.41 -7.95
CA ARG A 188 15.59 -21.47 -9.30
C ARG A 188 14.94 -22.55 -10.18
N PRO A 189 14.67 -23.78 -9.71
CA PRO A 189 14.04 -24.80 -10.53
C PRO A 189 12.68 -24.39 -11.09
N THR A 190 11.94 -23.53 -10.37
CA THR A 190 10.63 -23.02 -10.84
C THR A 190 10.74 -22.02 -11.98
N MET A 191 11.94 -21.48 -12.23
CA MET A 191 12.25 -20.55 -13.32
C MET A 191 12.96 -21.24 -14.49
N GLU A 192 13.10 -22.56 -14.46
CA GLU A 192 13.67 -23.40 -15.51
C GLU A 192 12.58 -24.34 -16.09
N PRO A 193 12.80 -24.95 -17.27
CA PRO A 193 11.90 -25.98 -17.78
C PRO A 193 11.78 -27.19 -16.82
N PRO A 194 10.59 -27.81 -16.70
CA PRO A 194 9.37 -27.58 -17.48
C PRO A 194 8.47 -26.45 -16.96
N PHE A 195 8.80 -25.82 -15.83
CA PHE A 195 7.92 -24.86 -15.16
C PHE A 195 7.92 -23.48 -15.81
N ALA A 196 9.04 -23.08 -16.40
CA ALA A 196 9.16 -21.86 -17.19
C ALA A 196 9.83 -22.12 -18.54
N ALA A 197 9.57 -21.23 -19.50
CA ALA A 197 10.22 -21.29 -20.80
C ALA A 197 11.76 -21.16 -20.67
N PRO A 198 12.54 -21.85 -21.51
CA PRO A 198 13.99 -21.68 -21.55
C PRO A 198 14.38 -20.20 -21.71
N GLY A 199 15.36 -19.75 -20.94
CA GLY A 199 15.87 -18.39 -21.01
C GLY A 199 15.11 -17.35 -20.19
N PHE A 200 14.19 -17.77 -19.29
CA PHE A 200 13.57 -16.88 -18.31
C PHE A 200 14.61 -16.01 -17.60
N SER A 201 14.36 -14.69 -17.57
CA SER A 201 15.33 -13.73 -17.04
C SER A 201 14.63 -12.48 -16.53
N GLY A 202 15.24 -11.85 -15.52
CA GLY A 202 14.82 -10.53 -15.03
C GLY A 202 14.94 -9.43 -16.09
N THR A 203 15.69 -9.63 -17.17
CA THR A 203 15.73 -8.67 -18.30
C THR A 203 14.40 -8.56 -19.04
N LEU A 204 13.51 -9.55 -18.89
CA LEU A 204 12.16 -9.54 -19.47
C LEU A 204 11.18 -8.66 -18.69
N ASN A 205 11.60 -8.05 -17.58
CA ASN A 205 10.78 -7.13 -16.80
C ASN A 205 10.49 -5.85 -17.60
N GLN A 206 9.26 -5.70 -18.08
CA GLN A 206 8.82 -4.59 -18.91
C GLN A 206 8.89 -3.25 -18.16
N GLU A 207 8.41 -3.19 -16.92
CA GLU A 207 8.40 -1.96 -16.12
C GLU A 207 9.83 -1.44 -15.89
N HIS A 208 10.80 -2.33 -15.66
CA HIS A 208 12.20 -1.93 -15.51
C HIS A 208 12.80 -1.37 -16.79
N GLN A 209 12.43 -1.90 -17.96
CA GLN A 209 12.86 -1.35 -19.25
C GLN A 209 12.31 0.07 -19.46
N VAL A 210 11.02 0.26 -19.16
CA VAL A 210 10.38 1.58 -19.25
C VAL A 210 11.01 2.57 -18.26
N LEU A 211 11.22 2.16 -17.01
CA LEU A 211 11.91 2.95 -15.98
C LEU A 211 13.29 3.42 -16.48
N THR A 212 14.07 2.53 -17.09
CA THR A 212 15.41 2.85 -17.60
C THR A 212 15.37 3.96 -18.66
N GLY A 213 14.41 3.88 -19.59
CA GLY A 213 14.17 4.91 -20.60
C GLY A 213 13.75 6.24 -19.97
N ARG A 214 12.76 6.23 -19.07
CA ARG A 214 12.28 7.44 -18.37
C ARG A 214 13.34 8.09 -17.48
N MET A 215 14.18 7.30 -16.80
CA MET A 215 15.32 7.80 -16.04
C MET A 215 16.38 8.45 -16.94
N HIS A 216 16.53 8.00 -18.19
CA HIS A 216 17.38 8.71 -19.15
C HIS A 216 16.77 10.05 -19.55
N ALA A 217 15.48 10.08 -19.90
CA ALA A 217 14.77 11.32 -20.22
C ALA A 217 14.83 12.32 -19.06
N LEU A 218 14.65 11.88 -17.82
CA LEU A 218 14.75 12.73 -16.64
C LEU A 218 16.15 13.35 -16.52
N ARG A 219 17.22 12.57 -16.70
CA ARG A 219 18.60 13.11 -16.65
C ARG A 219 18.82 14.22 -17.68
N THR A 220 18.30 14.04 -18.89
CA THR A 220 18.37 15.07 -19.94
C THR A 220 17.58 16.32 -19.52
N ALA A 221 16.32 16.15 -19.12
CA ALA A 221 15.46 17.26 -18.69
C ALA A 221 16.04 18.03 -17.49
N LEU A 222 16.68 17.33 -16.54
CA LEU A 222 17.37 17.96 -15.42
C LEU A 222 18.63 18.72 -15.88
N GLY A 223 19.32 18.28 -16.93
CA GLY A 223 20.49 18.96 -17.49
C GLY A 223 20.17 20.36 -17.99
N ASP A 224 19.01 20.53 -18.60
CA ASP A 224 18.58 21.75 -19.30
C ASP A 224 17.75 22.71 -18.42
N LEU A 225 17.74 22.51 -17.09
CA LEU A 225 16.92 23.31 -16.19
C LEU A 225 17.34 24.78 -16.13
N SER A 226 16.34 25.65 -16.26
CA SER A 226 16.44 27.12 -16.13
C SER A 226 15.69 27.66 -14.91
N ALA A 227 15.68 26.89 -13.82
CA ALA A 227 15.02 27.27 -12.56
C ALA A 227 15.77 28.42 -11.83
N PRO A 228 15.07 29.23 -11.00
CA PRO A 228 15.71 30.22 -10.13
C PRO A 228 16.78 29.59 -9.23
N ALA A 229 17.90 30.29 -9.01
CA ALA A 229 19.08 29.77 -8.31
C ALA A 229 18.81 28.97 -7.01
N PRO A 230 17.99 29.44 -6.05
CA PRO A 230 17.74 28.67 -4.82
C PRO A 230 16.96 27.37 -5.09
N LEU A 231 16.00 27.38 -6.02
CA LEU A 231 15.25 26.19 -6.41
C LEU A 231 16.12 25.22 -7.20
N LEU A 232 16.97 25.74 -8.09
CA LEU A 232 17.92 24.93 -8.84
C LEU A 232 18.88 24.20 -7.89
N ALA A 233 19.42 24.89 -6.89
CA ALA A 233 20.29 24.27 -5.88
C ALA A 233 19.56 23.14 -5.11
N ALA A 234 18.31 23.36 -4.72
CA ALA A 234 17.50 22.34 -4.04
C ALA A 234 17.21 21.12 -4.95
N ILE A 235 16.91 21.35 -6.23
CA ILE A 235 16.72 20.26 -7.21
C ILE A 235 18.01 19.46 -7.41
N ARG A 236 19.16 20.14 -7.53
CA ARG A 236 20.47 19.49 -7.67
C ARG A 236 20.82 18.66 -6.43
N HIS A 237 20.47 19.14 -5.25
CA HIS A 237 20.64 18.39 -4.01
C HIS A 237 19.84 17.07 -4.06
N GLU A 238 18.55 17.12 -4.38
CA GLU A 238 17.72 15.91 -4.52
C GLU A 238 18.22 14.97 -5.63
N GLU A 239 18.73 15.52 -6.74
CA GLU A 239 19.32 14.72 -7.81
C GLU A 239 20.52 13.89 -7.30
N VAL A 240 21.40 14.49 -6.48
CA VAL A 240 22.54 13.79 -5.87
C VAL A 240 22.07 12.65 -4.96
N LEU A 241 21.06 12.92 -4.13
CA LEU A 241 20.50 11.92 -3.22
C LEU A 241 19.81 10.77 -3.98
N LEU A 242 19.06 11.07 -5.04
CA LEU A 242 18.46 10.07 -5.91
C LEU A 242 19.54 9.18 -6.54
N ARG A 243 20.61 9.77 -7.09
CA ARG A 243 21.74 9.01 -7.66
C ARG A 243 22.40 8.11 -6.61
N ALA A 244 22.45 8.54 -5.34
CA ALA A 244 22.96 7.71 -4.24
C ALA A 244 22.04 6.52 -3.95
N ALA A 245 20.73 6.72 -3.91
CA ALA A 245 19.75 5.64 -3.75
C ALA A 245 19.84 4.62 -4.89
N GLN A 246 19.97 5.06 -6.14
CA GLN A 246 20.18 4.19 -7.30
C GLN A 246 21.46 3.34 -7.19
N ARG A 247 22.57 3.92 -6.69
CA ARG A 247 23.82 3.17 -6.47
C ARG A 247 23.64 2.10 -5.40
N ARG A 248 22.95 2.41 -4.29
CA ARG A 248 22.65 1.43 -3.24
C ARG A 248 21.80 0.28 -3.78
N ASN A 249 20.76 0.60 -4.54
CA ASN A 249 19.88 -0.38 -5.17
C ASN A 249 20.65 -1.34 -6.09
N ARG A 250 21.47 -0.80 -7.01
CA ARG A 250 22.31 -1.63 -7.90
C ARG A 250 23.30 -2.51 -7.14
N LYS A 251 23.94 -1.97 -6.10
CA LYS A 251 24.88 -2.73 -5.25
C LYS A 251 24.17 -3.88 -4.53
N ALA A 252 22.99 -3.63 -3.97
CA ALA A 252 22.18 -4.64 -3.31
C ALA A 252 21.76 -5.75 -4.29
N HIS A 253 21.28 -5.38 -5.48
CA HIS A 253 20.93 -6.34 -6.53
C HIS A 253 22.13 -7.21 -6.93
N ALA A 254 23.30 -6.60 -7.16
CA ALA A 254 24.53 -7.34 -7.51
C ALA A 254 24.93 -8.35 -6.41
N ALA A 255 24.87 -7.95 -5.14
CA ALA A 255 25.19 -8.84 -4.02
C ALA A 255 24.21 -10.02 -3.90
N ILE A 256 22.93 -9.82 -4.24
CA ILE A 256 21.93 -10.90 -4.31
C ILE A 256 22.25 -11.84 -5.46
N CYS A 257 22.56 -11.31 -6.65
CA CYS A 257 22.95 -12.13 -7.81
C CYS A 257 24.18 -12.99 -7.51
N GLU A 258 25.21 -12.42 -6.88
CA GLU A 258 26.44 -13.13 -6.50
C GLU A 258 26.14 -14.25 -5.48
N ARG A 259 25.29 -13.99 -4.49
CA ARG A 259 24.87 -15.01 -3.50
C ARG A 259 24.07 -16.15 -4.13
N CYS A 260 23.13 -15.83 -5.03
CA CYS A 260 22.20 -16.78 -5.63
C CYS A 260 22.82 -17.56 -6.81
N VAL A 261 23.73 -16.95 -7.55
CA VAL A 261 24.38 -17.53 -8.74
C VAL A 261 25.87 -17.13 -8.76
N PRO A 262 26.73 -17.78 -7.95
CA PRO A 262 28.15 -17.41 -7.82
C PRO A 262 28.92 -17.44 -9.15
N ASP A 263 28.58 -18.39 -10.03
CA ASP A 263 29.22 -18.54 -11.35
C ASP A 263 28.72 -17.51 -12.39
N GLY A 264 27.79 -16.61 -12.02
CA GLY A 264 27.26 -15.54 -12.86
C GLY A 264 26.44 -15.97 -14.08
N ALA A 265 26.30 -17.28 -14.33
CA ALA A 265 25.61 -17.81 -15.51
C ALA A 265 24.08 -17.65 -15.41
N SER A 266 23.55 -16.59 -16.03
CA SER A 266 22.10 -16.40 -16.16
C SER A 266 21.46 -17.50 -17.02
N LEU A 267 20.18 -17.80 -16.77
CA LEU A 267 19.44 -18.79 -17.56
C LEU A 267 19.39 -18.42 -19.05
N LEU A 268 19.29 -17.12 -19.33
CA LEU A 268 19.34 -16.59 -20.69
C LEU A 268 20.70 -16.87 -21.35
N ALA A 269 21.82 -16.58 -20.68
CA ALA A 269 23.16 -16.84 -21.21
C ALA A 269 23.40 -18.33 -21.45
N ARG A 270 22.92 -19.20 -20.55
CA ARG A 270 22.99 -20.66 -20.73
C ARG A 270 22.16 -21.12 -21.93
N HIS A 271 20.97 -20.57 -22.12
CA HIS A 271 20.09 -20.91 -23.24
C HIS A 271 20.68 -20.49 -24.60
N THR A 272 21.14 -19.24 -24.72
CA THR A 272 21.74 -18.74 -25.96
C THR A 272 23.01 -19.49 -26.34
N THR A 273 23.84 -19.87 -25.36
CA THR A 273 25.04 -20.69 -25.59
C THR A 273 24.66 -22.07 -26.14
N ARG A 274 23.67 -22.75 -25.54
CA ARG A 274 23.16 -24.05 -26.02
C ARG A 274 22.59 -23.98 -27.44
N GLN A 275 21.86 -22.91 -27.79
CA GLN A 275 21.35 -22.71 -29.15
C GLN A 275 22.46 -22.51 -30.18
N ARG A 276 23.53 -21.78 -29.81
CA ARG A 276 24.69 -21.61 -30.69
C ARG A 276 25.45 -22.92 -30.90
N SER A 277 25.62 -23.72 -29.84
CA SER A 277 26.30 -25.01 -29.94
C SER A 277 25.51 -26.05 -30.75
N SER A 278 24.18 -26.11 -30.61
CA SER A 278 23.34 -27.03 -31.39
C SER A 278 23.30 -26.67 -32.88
N ARG A 279 23.25 -25.37 -33.21
CA ARG A 279 23.36 -24.93 -34.62
C ARG A 279 24.71 -25.26 -35.25
N ALA A 280 25.80 -25.24 -34.47
CA ALA A 280 27.14 -25.54 -34.97
C ALA A 280 27.43 -27.05 -35.12
N THR A 281 26.58 -27.92 -34.58
CA THR A 281 26.68 -29.39 -34.74
C THR A 281 25.77 -29.93 -35.86
N ASP A 282 24.86 -29.10 -36.37
CA ASP A 282 23.92 -29.42 -37.46
C ASP A 282 24.40 -28.86 -38.84
N GLU A 283 25.57 -28.21 -38.88
CA GLU A 283 26.32 -27.81 -40.10
C GLU A 283 27.52 -28.75 -40.34
#